data_AF-A0A7S2S767-F1
#
_entry.id   AF-A0A7S2S767-F1
#
_cell.length_a   1.000
_cell.length_b   1.000
_cell.length_c   1.000
_cell.angle_alpha   90.00
_cell.angle_beta   90.00
_cell.angle_gamma   90.00
#
_symmetry.space_group_name_H-M   'P 1'
#
loop_
_entity.id
_entity.type
_entity.pdbx_description
1 polymer ?
#
loop_
_entity_poly.entity_id
_entity_poly.type
_entity_poly.pdbx_seq_one_letter_code
_entity_poly.pdbx_strand_id
1 'polypeptide(L)'
;NTAMEDVVILSDCLDETDDDIPKAVQLFSQKRAADSEALVSMSRNMDRPGKLFLINFLIPIILDGIFHKALPQIFGPNIFGMFQKSDIGFTQIRNKKRLDRFLQLSIILGFIAGLVKTTIGAVALISRFTGKSKTLVTGGGAALLGISIMLKKILASNKKEKHAQTQ
;
A
#
# COMPACT_ATOMS: atom_id res chain seq x y z
N ASN A 1 15.93 20.70 -4.86
CA ASN A 1 14.78 21.08 -4.02
C ASN A 1 15.15 21.01 -2.56
N THR A 2 15.37 19.83 -1.98
CA THR A 2 15.73 19.66 -0.57
C THR A 2 16.93 20.51 -0.13
N ALA A 3 18.02 20.54 -0.89
CA ALA A 3 19.18 21.37 -0.53
C ALA A 3 18.88 22.89 -0.53
N MET A 4 17.92 23.36 -1.33
CA MET A 4 17.52 24.77 -1.33
C MET A 4 16.64 25.09 -0.11
N GLU A 5 15.77 24.16 0.28
CA GLU A 5 15.00 24.24 1.52
C GLU A 5 15.92 24.27 2.74
N ASP A 6 17.00 23.49 2.74
CA ASP A 6 18.01 23.48 3.82
C ASP A 6 18.70 24.84 3.97
N VAL A 7 18.97 25.55 2.85
CA VAL A 7 19.56 26.90 2.88
C VAL A 7 18.61 27.91 3.51
N VAL A 8 17.31 27.84 3.18
CA VAL A 8 16.29 28.72 3.77
C VAL A 8 16.18 28.45 5.28
N ILE A 9 16.06 27.19 5.69
CA ILE A 9 15.95 26.83 7.11
C ILE A 9 17.21 27.24 7.88
N LEU A 10 18.40 27.12 7.28
CA LEU A 10 19.64 27.58 7.91
C LEU A 10 19.66 29.11 8.07
N SER A 11 19.19 29.86 7.06
CA SER A 11 19.02 31.31 7.16
C SER A 11 18.10 31.68 8.31
N ASP A 12 16.93 31.05 8.41
CA ASP A 12 15.98 31.29 9.50
C ASP A 12 16.60 30.97 10.88
N CYS A 13 17.46 29.94 10.95
CA CYS A 13 18.16 29.60 12.20
C CYS A 13 19.24 30.63 12.58
N LEU A 14 19.90 31.24 11.60
CA LEU A 14 20.87 32.32 11.84
C LEU A 14 20.14 33.56 12.38
N ASP A 15 19.02 33.92 11.76
CA ASP A 15 18.17 35.04 12.21
C ASP A 15 17.63 34.80 13.63
N GLU A 16 17.18 33.57 13.93
CA GLU A 16 16.66 33.20 15.27
C GLU A 16 17.74 33.15 16.37
N THR A 17 19.03 33.12 16.01
CA THR A 17 20.13 32.98 16.96
C THR A 17 21.07 34.19 16.98
N ASP A 18 20.65 35.32 16.43
CA ASP A 18 21.43 36.56 16.32
C ASP A 18 22.82 36.31 15.70
N ASP A 19 22.87 35.53 14.62
CA ASP A 19 24.10 35.10 13.92
C ASP A 19 25.11 34.31 14.78
N ASP A 20 24.71 33.75 15.93
CA ASP A 20 25.52 32.85 16.75
C ASP A 20 25.66 31.47 16.05
N ILE A 21 26.72 31.32 15.26
CA ILE A 21 26.95 30.15 14.39
C ILE A 21 26.84 28.81 15.15
N PRO A 22 27.50 28.57 16.30
CA PRO A 22 27.31 27.34 17.08
C PRO A 22 25.84 27.04 17.42
N LYS A 23 25.07 28.05 17.85
CA LYS A 23 23.65 27.87 18.17
C LYS A 23 22.81 27.64 16.92
N ALA A 24 23.06 28.39 15.84
CA ALA A 24 22.36 28.25 14.58
C ALA A 24 22.51 26.83 14.00
N VAL A 25 23.72 26.29 14.00
CA VAL A 25 24.01 24.93 13.51
C VAL A 25 23.31 23.86 14.37
N GLN A 26 23.31 24.05 15.69
CA GLN A 26 22.59 23.14 16.60
C GLN A 26 21.08 23.18 16.34
N LEU A 27 20.51 24.37 16.21
CA LEU A 27 19.08 24.58 15.95
C LEU A 27 18.67 24.02 14.58
N PHE A 28 19.46 24.30 13.54
CA PHE A 28 19.27 23.74 12.20
C PHE A 28 19.24 22.21 12.24
N SER A 29 20.21 21.61 12.93
CA SER A 29 20.28 20.15 13.09
C SER A 29 19.04 19.59 13.79
N GLN A 30 18.56 20.25 14.85
CA GLN A 30 17.33 19.85 15.56
C GLN A 30 16.08 19.94 14.67
N LYS A 31 15.94 21.02 13.89
CA LYS A 31 14.80 21.21 12.98
C LYS A 31 14.84 20.23 11.81
N ARG A 32 16.02 19.95 11.25
CA ARG A 32 16.15 19.29 9.94
C ARG A 32 16.46 17.80 9.98
N ALA A 33 17.12 17.31 11.03
CA ALA A 33 17.66 15.95 11.06
C ALA A 33 16.61 14.86 10.79
N ALA A 34 15.45 14.94 11.45
CA ALA A 34 14.38 13.94 11.30
C ALA A 34 13.84 13.88 9.87
N ASP A 35 13.61 15.03 9.24
CA ASP A 35 13.11 15.10 7.86
C ASP A 35 14.17 14.62 6.85
N SER A 36 15.45 14.89 7.09
CA SER A 36 16.55 14.41 6.23
C SER A 36 16.68 12.89 6.32
N GLU A 37 16.60 12.34 7.54
CA GLU A 37 16.56 10.90 7.75
C GLU A 37 15.35 10.27 7.06
N ALA A 38 14.17 10.87 7.21
CA ALA A 38 12.94 10.38 6.58
C ALA A 38 13.05 10.36 5.05
N LEU A 39 13.58 11.43 4.44
CA LEU A 39 13.81 11.51 3.00
C LEU A 39 14.76 10.42 2.52
N VAL A 40 15.93 10.27 3.16
CA VAL A 40 16.92 9.25 2.78
C VAL A 40 16.36 7.84 2.95
N SER A 41 15.65 7.59 4.04
CA SER A 41 14.99 6.32 4.30
C SER A 41 13.95 5.98 3.22
N MET A 42 13.11 6.95 2.85
CA MET A 42 12.13 6.77 1.77
C MET A 42 12.81 6.50 0.44
N SER A 43 13.81 7.29 0.06
CA SER A 43 14.58 7.11 -1.18
C SER A 43 15.22 5.73 -1.27
N ARG A 44 15.88 5.27 -0.19
CA ARG A 44 16.52 3.94 -0.16
C ARG A 44 15.51 2.80 -0.25
N ASN A 45 14.30 2.98 0.28
CA ASN A 45 13.26 1.96 0.17
C ASN A 45 12.67 1.87 -1.24
N MET A 46 12.71 2.96 -2.01
CA MET A 46 12.30 2.97 -3.42
C MET A 46 13.32 2.30 -4.33
N ASP A 47 14.61 2.41 -4.01
CA ASP A 47 15.73 1.95 -4.85
C ASP A 47 16.16 0.49 -4.58
N ARG A 48 15.37 -0.30 -3.83
CA ARG A 48 15.74 -1.69 -3.51
C ARG A 48 15.60 -2.59 -4.75
N PRO A 49 16.63 -3.33 -5.17
CA PRO A 49 16.55 -4.19 -6.35
C PRO A 49 15.73 -5.48 -6.11
N GLY A 50 15.25 -6.06 -7.21
CA GLY A 50 14.64 -7.39 -7.24
C GLY A 50 13.21 -7.46 -6.67
N LYS A 51 12.85 -8.59 -6.04
CA LYS A 51 11.49 -8.81 -5.49
C LYS A 51 11.13 -7.83 -4.38
N LEU A 52 12.14 -7.24 -3.72
CA LEU A 52 11.94 -6.21 -2.70
C LEU A 52 11.39 -4.91 -3.29
N PHE A 53 11.73 -4.56 -4.54
CA PHE A 53 11.11 -3.44 -5.26
C PHE A 53 9.60 -3.63 -5.36
N LEU A 54 9.18 -4.81 -5.81
CA LEU A 54 7.77 -5.12 -6.03
C LEU A 54 6.97 -4.98 -4.73
N ILE A 55 7.49 -5.56 -3.63
CA ILE A 55 6.78 -5.63 -2.35
C ILE A 55 6.82 -4.29 -1.61
N ASN A 56 7.97 -3.60 -1.58
CA ASN A 56 8.12 -2.39 -0.76
C ASN A 56 7.74 -1.10 -1.48
N PHE A 57 7.68 -1.12 -2.81
CA PHE A 57 7.45 0.09 -3.59
C PHE A 57 6.27 -0.04 -4.55
N LEU A 58 6.29 -1.02 -5.46
CA LEU A 58 5.27 -1.10 -6.52
C LEU A 58 3.87 -1.45 -6.00
N ILE A 59 3.75 -2.50 -5.18
CA ILE A 59 2.47 -2.89 -4.57
C ILE A 59 1.90 -1.73 -3.73
N PRO A 60 2.66 -1.12 -2.81
CA PRO A 60 2.23 0.07 -2.07
C PRO A 60 1.72 1.23 -2.94
N ILE A 61 2.38 1.52 -4.06
CA ILE A 61 1.94 2.59 -4.97
C ILE A 61 0.62 2.27 -5.65
N ILE A 62 0.45 1.04 -6.11
CA ILE A 62 -0.80 0.59 -6.73
C ILE A 62 -1.94 0.65 -5.71
N LEU A 63 -1.71 0.13 -4.50
CA LEU A 63 -2.67 0.18 -3.41
C LEU A 63 -3.02 1.62 -3.04
N ASP A 64 -2.03 2.52 -2.94
CA ASP A 64 -2.29 3.94 -2.71
C ASP A 64 -3.20 4.54 -3.78
N GLY A 65 -2.95 4.25 -5.06
CA GLY A 65 -3.81 4.70 -6.15
C GLY A 65 -5.26 4.21 -6.02
N ILE A 66 -5.46 2.95 -5.62
CA ILE A 66 -6.81 2.37 -5.45
C ILE A 66 -7.51 2.98 -4.24
N PHE A 67 -6.86 2.98 -3.08
CA PHE A 67 -7.46 3.46 -1.83
C PHE A 67 -7.69 4.97 -1.83
N HIS A 68 -6.79 5.75 -2.42
CA HIS A 68 -6.99 7.19 -2.59
C HIS A 68 -8.16 7.50 -3.53
N LYS A 69 -8.30 6.76 -4.64
CA LYS A 69 -9.47 6.92 -5.54
C LYS A 69 -10.78 6.54 -4.87
N ALA A 70 -10.78 5.51 -4.03
CA ALA A 70 -11.98 5.07 -3.32
C ALA A 70 -12.35 6.02 -2.17
N LEU A 71 -11.36 6.54 -1.44
CA LEU A 71 -11.59 7.28 -0.21
C LEU A 71 -10.52 8.37 0.02
N PRO A 72 -10.55 9.44 -0.80
CA PRO A 72 -9.49 10.46 -0.83
C PRO A 72 -9.41 11.31 0.45
N GLN A 73 -10.48 11.33 1.25
CA GLN A 73 -10.51 12.02 2.54
C GLN A 73 -9.68 11.32 3.62
N ILE A 74 -9.51 10.00 3.52
CA ILE A 74 -8.78 9.21 4.52
C ILE A 74 -7.38 8.87 4.02
N PHE A 75 -7.25 8.42 2.77
CA PHE A 75 -5.97 7.99 2.21
C PHE A 75 -5.29 9.13 1.48
N GLY A 76 -4.02 9.37 1.82
CA GLY A 76 -3.21 10.36 1.10
C GLY A 76 -2.93 9.91 -0.34
N PRO A 77 -2.59 10.86 -1.24
CA PRO A 77 -2.15 10.53 -2.59
C PRO A 77 -0.86 9.68 -2.53
N ASN A 78 -0.42 9.17 -3.68
CA ASN A 78 0.85 8.44 -3.74
C ASN A 78 2.03 9.30 -3.23
N ILE A 79 3.12 8.64 -2.82
CA ILE A 79 4.30 9.32 -2.25
C ILE A 79 4.83 10.42 -3.19
N PHE A 80 4.79 10.18 -4.51
CA PHE A 80 5.22 11.16 -5.51
C PHE A 80 4.38 12.45 -5.51
N GLY A 81 3.06 12.34 -5.38
CA GLY A 81 2.17 13.48 -5.25
C GLY A 81 2.36 14.22 -3.93
N MET A 82 2.82 13.54 -2.88
CA MET A 82 3.18 14.19 -1.61
C MET A 82 4.52 14.92 -1.69
N PHE A 83 5.51 14.42 -2.46
CA PHE A 83 6.80 15.11 -2.65
C PHE A 83 6.71 16.41 -3.45
N GLN A 84 5.63 16.60 -4.21
CA GLN A 84 5.40 17.84 -4.96
C GLN A 84 4.82 18.96 -4.09
N LYS A 85 4.37 18.63 -2.88
CA LYS A 85 3.76 19.57 -1.94
C LYS A 85 4.84 20.16 -1.03
N SER A 86 5.00 21.47 -1.05
CA SER A 86 6.00 22.19 -0.24
C SER A 86 5.56 22.44 1.20
N ASP A 87 4.29 22.20 1.52
CA ASP A 87 3.69 22.44 2.84
C ASP A 87 3.85 21.26 3.82
N ILE A 88 4.41 20.13 3.37
CA ILE A 88 4.46 18.89 4.15
C ILE A 88 5.89 18.38 4.28
N GLY A 89 6.38 18.29 5.52
CA GLY A 89 7.70 17.73 5.83
C GLY A 89 7.81 16.22 5.55
N PHE A 90 9.03 15.74 5.29
CA PHE A 90 9.28 14.34 4.93
C PHE A 90 8.92 13.36 6.06
N THR A 91 9.07 13.75 7.33
CA THR A 91 8.64 12.96 8.48
C THR A 91 7.13 12.81 8.52
N GLN A 92 6.40 13.87 8.18
CA GLN A 92 4.93 13.83 8.13
C GLN A 92 4.45 12.89 7.01
N ILE A 93 5.07 12.96 5.83
CA ILE A 93 4.80 12.03 4.71
C ILE A 93 5.03 10.58 5.17
N ARG A 94 6.17 10.30 5.80
CA ARG A 94 6.50 8.97 6.33
C ARG A 94 5.46 8.47 7.34
N ASN A 95 5.05 9.31 8.28
CA ASN A 95 4.09 8.94 9.32
C ASN A 95 2.69 8.71 8.73
N LYS A 96 2.23 9.59 7.84
CA LYS A 96 0.95 9.43 7.13
C LYS A 96 0.94 8.13 6.35
N LYS A 97 2.03 7.79 5.66
CA LYS A 97 2.12 6.55 4.88
C LYS A 97 2.13 5.30 5.76
N ARG A 98 2.77 5.34 6.93
CA ARG A 98 2.68 4.23 7.89
C ARG A 98 1.24 3.99 8.34
N LEU A 99 0.49 5.06 8.62
CA LEU A 99 -0.93 4.96 8.96
C LEU A 99 -1.77 4.42 7.80
N ASP A 100 -1.53 4.92 6.58
CA ASP A 100 -2.20 4.43 5.37
C ASP A 100 -1.99 2.91 5.21
N ARG A 101 -0.75 2.43 5.40
CA ARG A 101 -0.42 0.99 5.33
C ARG A 101 -1.14 0.19 6.40
N PHE A 102 -1.16 0.68 7.64
CA PHE A 102 -1.87 0.02 8.73
C PHE A 102 -3.37 -0.12 8.43
N LEU A 103 -4.00 0.96 7.93
CA LEU A 103 -5.41 0.97 7.60
C LEU A 103 -5.72 0.07 6.39
N GLN A 104 -4.89 0.12 5.34
CA GLN A 104 -5.01 -0.76 4.18
C GLN A 104 -4.93 -2.23 4.60
N LEU A 105 -3.95 -2.60 5.43
CA LEU A 105 -3.82 -3.95 5.95
C LEU A 105 -5.03 -4.36 6.79
N SER A 106 -5.54 -3.46 7.63
CA SER A 106 -6.73 -3.71 8.45
C SER A 106 -7.96 -3.98 7.60
N ILE A 107 -8.18 -3.20 6.54
CA ILE A 107 -9.30 -3.38 5.61
C ILE A 107 -9.16 -4.71 4.85
N ILE A 108 -7.97 -5.01 4.31
CA ILE A 108 -7.72 -6.24 3.57
C ILE A 108 -7.92 -7.47 4.47
N LEU A 109 -7.32 -7.47 5.66
CA LEU A 109 -7.45 -8.58 6.61
C LEU A 109 -8.90 -8.73 7.11
N GLY A 110 -9.58 -7.63 7.39
CA GLY A 110 -10.99 -7.63 7.77
C GLY A 110 -11.88 -8.22 6.67
N PHE A 111 -11.64 -7.85 5.42
CA PHE A 111 -12.35 -8.39 4.27
C PHE A 111 -12.11 -9.90 4.10
N ILE A 112 -10.85 -10.35 4.16
CA ILE A 112 -10.49 -11.77 4.06
C ILE A 112 -11.13 -12.57 5.22
N ALA A 113 -11.02 -12.07 6.46
CA ALA A 113 -11.62 -12.73 7.62
C ALA A 113 -13.14 -12.81 7.52
N GLY A 114 -13.78 -11.76 7.00
CA GLY A 114 -15.21 -11.73 6.68
C GLY A 114 -15.58 -12.82 5.68
N LEU A 115 -14.87 -12.89 4.55
CA LEU A 115 -15.08 -13.94 3.54
C LEU A 115 -14.97 -15.34 4.17
N VAL A 116 -13.87 -15.63 4.87
CA VAL A 116 -13.66 -16.94 5.51
C VAL A 116 -14.80 -17.30 6.46
N LYS A 117 -15.23 -16.37 7.33
CA LYS A 117 -16.36 -16.60 8.25
C LYS A 117 -17.67 -16.85 7.50
N THR A 118 -17.95 -16.10 6.44
CA THR A 118 -19.17 -16.31 5.64
C THR A 118 -19.17 -17.67 4.96
N THR A 119 -18.03 -18.13 4.42
CA THR A 119 -17.94 -19.47 3.79
C THR A 119 -18.13 -20.57 4.81
N ILE A 120 -17.50 -20.48 5.98
CA ILE A 120 -17.67 -21.46 7.07
C ILE A 120 -19.12 -21.48 7.56
N GLY A 121 -19.73 -20.30 7.74
CA GLY A 121 -21.15 -20.18 8.12
C GLY A 121 -22.09 -20.80 7.09
N ALA A 122 -21.86 -20.55 5.80
CA ALA A 122 -22.62 -21.13 4.71
C ALA A 122 -22.48 -22.67 4.68
N VAL A 123 -21.26 -23.20 4.79
CA VAL A 123 -21.01 -24.64 4.87
C VAL A 123 -21.73 -25.25 6.07
N ALA A 124 -21.67 -24.61 7.23
CA ALA A 124 -22.34 -25.07 8.44
C ALA A 124 -23.87 -25.09 8.26
N LEU A 125 -24.44 -24.04 7.67
CA LEU A 125 -25.87 -23.95 7.39
C LEU A 125 -26.34 -25.04 6.42
N ILE A 126 -25.63 -25.21 5.29
CA ILE A 126 -25.92 -26.23 4.29
C ILE A 126 -25.82 -27.63 4.93
N SER A 127 -24.75 -27.90 5.70
CA SER A 127 -24.59 -29.20 6.37
C SER A 127 -25.74 -29.53 7.31
N ARG A 128 -26.29 -28.54 8.02
CA ARG A 128 -27.46 -28.70 8.90
C ARG A 128 -28.73 -28.99 8.10
N PHE A 129 -28.95 -28.27 7.00
CA PHE A 129 -30.13 -28.47 6.15
C PHE A 129 -30.10 -29.79 5.37
N THR A 130 -28.92 -30.25 4.95
CA THR A 130 -28.80 -31.47 4.13
C THR A 130 -28.58 -32.74 4.96
N GLY A 131 -28.35 -32.62 6.27
CA GLY A 131 -27.99 -33.74 7.15
C GLY A 131 -26.64 -34.39 6.82
N LYS A 132 -25.84 -33.79 5.94
CA LYS A 132 -24.54 -34.32 5.48
C LYS A 132 -23.39 -33.72 6.26
N SER A 133 -22.29 -34.48 6.37
CA SER A 133 -21.10 -34.03 7.11
C SER A 133 -20.45 -32.80 6.46
N LYS A 134 -19.90 -31.92 7.30
CA LYS A 134 -19.22 -30.68 6.88
C LYS A 134 -18.10 -30.96 5.87
N THR A 135 -17.41 -32.08 6.01
CA THR A 135 -16.31 -32.53 5.13
C THR A 135 -16.81 -32.79 3.71
N LEU A 136 -17.99 -33.38 3.56
CA LEU A 136 -18.56 -33.74 2.26
C LEU A 136 -19.11 -32.51 1.51
N VAL A 137 -19.70 -31.56 2.25
CA VAL A 137 -20.16 -30.28 1.71
C VAL A 137 -18.98 -29.39 1.29
N THR A 138 -17.92 -29.35 2.10
CA THR A 138 -16.70 -28.57 1.78
C THR A 138 -15.96 -29.19 0.60
N GLY A 139 -15.81 -30.52 0.57
CA GLY A 139 -15.18 -31.24 -0.54
C GLY A 139 -15.96 -31.09 -1.86
N GLY A 140 -17.28 -31.18 -1.82
CA GLY A 140 -18.14 -30.95 -2.99
C GLY A 140 -18.07 -29.52 -3.50
N GLY A 141 -18.10 -28.53 -2.59
CA GLY A 141 -17.97 -27.11 -2.95
C GLY A 141 -16.60 -26.77 -3.56
N ALA A 142 -15.51 -27.31 -2.99
CA ALA A 142 -14.16 -27.13 -3.54
C ALA A 142 -14.00 -27.77 -4.93
N ALA A 143 -14.56 -28.97 -5.14
CA ALA A 143 -14.54 -29.63 -6.43
C ALA A 143 -15.29 -28.83 -7.51
N LEU A 144 -16.49 -28.30 -7.18
CA LEU A 144 -17.27 -27.47 -8.11
C LEU A 144 -16.55 -26.16 -8.47
N LEU A 145 -15.91 -25.51 -7.51
CA LEU A 145 -15.10 -24.32 -7.78
C LEU A 145 -13.92 -24.65 -8.70
N GLY A 146 -13.20 -25.75 -8.43
CA GLY A 146 -12.09 -26.21 -9.27
C GLY A 146 -12.53 -26.51 -10.71
N ILE A 147 -13.68 -27.16 -10.88
CA ILE A 147 -14.27 -27.44 -12.20
C ILE A 147 -14.63 -26.14 -12.92
N SER A 148 -15.22 -25.16 -12.22
CA SER A 148 -15.59 -23.87 -12.83
C SER A 148 -14.37 -23.07 -13.32
N ILE A 149 -13.26 -23.13 -12.57
CA ILE A 149 -12.00 -22.46 -12.91
C ILE A 149 -11.37 -23.13 -14.14
N MET A 150 -11.34 -24.46 -14.17
CA MET A 150 -10.89 -25.22 -15.34
C MET A 150 -11.72 -24.89 -16.59
N LEU A 151 -13.05 -24.90 -16.48
CA LEU A 151 -13.97 -24.56 -17.57
C LEU A 151 -13.73 -23.14 -18.09
N LYS A 152 -13.58 -22.14 -17.20
CA LYS A 152 -13.24 -20.77 -17.62
C LYS A 152 -11.90 -20.69 -18.34
N LYS A 153 -10.89 -21.43 -17.89
CA LYS A 153 -9.57 -21.45 -18.53
C LYS A 153 -9.62 -22.09 -19.92
N ILE A 154 -10.37 -23.18 -20.09
CA ILE A 154 -10.60 -23.85 -21.38
C ILE A 154 -11.33 -22.92 -22.34
N LEU A 155 -12.41 -22.27 -21.90
CA LEU A 155 -13.17 -21.32 -22.71
C LEU A 155 -12.33 -20.10 -23.14
N ALA A 156 -11.46 -19.60 -22.26
CA ALA A 156 -10.55 -18.51 -22.58
C ALA A 156 -9.45 -18.93 -23.59
N SER A 157 -8.98 -20.18 -23.53
CA SER A 157 -8.01 -20.73 -24.49
C SER A 157 -8.61 -20.86 -25.88
N ASN A 158 -9.82 -21.42 -26.00
CA ASN A 158 -10.53 -21.55 -27.28
C ASN A 158 -10.82 -20.19 -27.94
N LYS A 159 -11.03 -19.14 -27.15
CA LYS A 159 -11.24 -17.78 -27.68
C LYS A 159 -9.96 -17.19 -28.30
N LYS A 160 -8.78 -17.52 -27.76
CA LYS A 160 -7.49 -17.10 -28.33
C LYS A 160 -7.18 -17.80 -29.65
N GLU A 161 -7.46 -19.10 -29.76
CA GLU A 161 -7.22 -19.86 -31.00
C GLU A 161 -8.09 -19.36 -32.16
N LYS A 162 -9.36 -19.03 -31.90
CA LYS A 162 -10.26 -18.47 -32.94
C LYS A 162 -9.78 -17.11 -33.47
N HIS A 163 -9.21 -16.27 -32.62
CA HIS A 163 -8.66 -14.98 -33.06
C HIS A 163 -7.33 -15.11 -33.82
N ALA A 164 -6.56 -16.17 -33.57
CA ALA A 164 -5.30 -16.42 -34.29
C ALA A 164 -5.51 -17.00 -35.71
N GLN A 165 -6.67 -17.62 -36.00
CA GLN A 165 -7.00 -18.16 -37.32
C GLN A 165 -7.71 -17.16 -38.25
N THR A 166 -8.02 -15.95 -37.77
CA THR A 166 -8.70 -14.90 -38.57
C THR A 166 -7.74 -13.76 -38.96
N GLN A 167 -6.43 -13.93 -38.72
CA GLN A 167 -5.36 -13.06 -39.20
C GLN A 167 -4.53 -13.80 -40.24
#